data_AF-N4XA88-F1
#
_entry.id   AF-N4XA88-F1
#
_cell.length_a   1.000
_cell.length_b   1.000
_cell.length_c   1.000
_cell.angle_alpha   90.00
_cell.angle_beta   90.00
_cell.angle_gamma   90.00
#
_symmetry.space_group_name_H-M   'P 1'
#
loop_
_entity.id
_entity.type
_entity.pdbx_description
1 polymer ?
#
loop_
_entity_poly.entity_id
_entity_poly.type
_entity_poly.pdbx_seq_one_letter_code
_entity_poly.pdbx_strand_id
1 'polypeptide(L)'
;MSSCEGSNEYDGRMGVRVSSIFVILVASTFGAVFPVMAKRSRHKLVPNWVFFIAKYFGSGVIIATAFIHLLAPANEALGNACLTGVIAKYPWPEGIALMTIFLMFFLELMTMRYGNFGSGHQHDASHTHAAIPQSKAGSDNSVEESKGHDIEAAARNPSIRGNDHLGHQRQHNASGEYKSDDHEHHSFVPNDYAAQLTAVFILEFGVIFHSIFIGLTLAVAGDEFTTLYIVLVFHQMFEGLGLGSRLAEVSWPASKRWTPYFLGVGYGLSTPIAIAIGLGVRQSFAPESRTTLLSNGIFDSISAGILIYTGLVELMAHEFMFSPYMQNGPVSRTLKAFGLMTLGAGLMALLGYWA
;
A
#
# COMPACT_ATOMS: atom_id res chain seq x y z
N MET A 1 29.37 -32.71 -4.75
CA MET A 1 28.91 -31.70 -5.74
C MET A 1 27.50 -32.12 -6.13
N SER A 2 26.48 -31.64 -5.43
CA SER A 2 25.08 -31.80 -5.86
C SER A 2 24.82 -30.69 -6.88
N SER A 3 24.89 -31.03 -8.16
CA SER A 3 24.41 -30.15 -9.22
C SER A 3 22.91 -29.95 -9.01
N CYS A 4 22.43 -28.71 -9.02
CA CYS A 4 21.00 -28.42 -9.16
C CYS A 4 20.62 -28.75 -10.60
N GLU A 5 20.49 -30.05 -10.90
CA GLU A 5 19.97 -30.53 -12.17
C GLU A 5 18.46 -30.26 -12.17
N GLY A 6 18.12 -29.10 -12.69
CA GLY A 6 16.74 -28.68 -12.80
C GLY A 6 16.05 -29.41 -13.95
N SER A 7 15.01 -30.19 -13.63
CA SER A 7 13.96 -30.55 -14.58
C SER A 7 12.70 -29.76 -14.24
N ASN A 8 11.66 -29.88 -15.07
CA ASN A 8 10.35 -29.34 -14.73
C ASN A 8 9.29 -30.44 -14.88
N GLU A 9 8.14 -30.22 -14.23
CA GLU A 9 7.07 -31.21 -14.10
C GLU A 9 5.99 -31.06 -15.18
N TYR A 10 6.32 -30.44 -16.31
CA TYR A 10 5.34 -30.17 -17.34
C TYR A 10 4.70 -31.46 -17.90
N ASP A 11 3.41 -31.63 -17.63
CA ASP A 11 2.64 -32.86 -17.88
C ASP A 11 1.95 -32.96 -19.26
N GLY A 12 2.14 -31.98 -20.15
CA GLY A 12 1.54 -32.00 -21.50
C GLY A 12 0.17 -31.33 -21.65
N ARG A 13 -0.49 -30.85 -20.58
CA ARG A 13 -1.85 -30.27 -20.63
C ARG A 13 -1.93 -28.84 -21.22
N MET A 14 -1.47 -28.64 -22.47
CA MET A 14 -1.41 -27.32 -23.13
C MET A 14 -2.75 -26.57 -23.14
N GLY A 15 -3.86 -27.24 -23.47
CA GLY A 15 -5.16 -26.57 -23.63
C GLY A 15 -5.65 -25.88 -22.35
N VAL A 16 -5.47 -26.54 -21.20
CA VAL A 16 -5.88 -25.99 -19.89
C VAL A 16 -4.91 -24.91 -19.41
N ARG A 17 -3.63 -24.99 -19.77
CA ARG A 17 -2.67 -23.91 -19.48
C ARG A 17 -2.89 -22.67 -20.35
N VAL A 18 -3.34 -22.84 -21.59
CA VAL A 18 -3.75 -21.70 -22.42
C VAL A 18 -5.03 -21.09 -21.86
N SER A 19 -5.98 -21.89 -21.34
CA SER A 19 -7.18 -21.33 -20.70
C SER A 19 -6.86 -20.54 -19.43
N SER A 20 -5.85 -20.95 -18.65
CA SER A 20 -5.46 -20.23 -17.44
C SER A 20 -4.99 -18.80 -17.71
N ILE A 21 -4.33 -18.54 -18.84
CA ILE A 21 -3.95 -17.19 -19.28
C ILE A 21 -5.17 -16.27 -19.31
N PHE A 22 -6.26 -16.70 -19.94
CA PHE A 22 -7.45 -15.88 -20.12
C PHE A 22 -8.27 -15.76 -18.83
N VAL A 23 -8.42 -16.84 -18.08
CA VAL A 23 -9.21 -16.82 -16.84
C VAL A 23 -8.53 -15.97 -15.77
N ILE A 24 -7.21 -16.14 -15.59
CA ILE A 24 -6.44 -15.31 -14.65
C ILE A 24 -6.45 -13.86 -15.11
N LEU A 25 -6.28 -13.56 -16.40
CA LEU A 25 -6.35 -12.19 -16.92
C LEU A 25 -7.67 -11.50 -16.55
N VAL A 26 -8.80 -12.18 -16.76
CA VAL A 26 -10.11 -11.61 -16.45
C VAL A 26 -10.29 -11.42 -14.95
N ALA A 27 -9.94 -12.43 -14.15
CA ALA A 27 -10.11 -12.39 -12.69
C ALA A 27 -9.22 -11.33 -12.03
N SER A 28 -7.95 -11.24 -12.42
CA SER A 28 -6.96 -10.29 -11.88
C SER A 28 -7.29 -8.85 -12.27
N THR A 29 -7.61 -8.62 -13.55
CA THR A 29 -7.99 -7.29 -14.06
C THR A 29 -9.29 -6.84 -13.41
N PHE A 30 -10.27 -7.74 -13.25
CA PHE A 30 -11.49 -7.44 -12.52
C PHE A 30 -11.17 -7.03 -11.08
N GLY A 31 -10.37 -7.81 -10.35
CA GLY A 31 -9.96 -7.51 -8.98
C GLY A 31 -9.32 -6.12 -8.84
N ALA A 32 -8.39 -5.78 -9.73
CA ALA A 32 -7.65 -4.51 -9.67
C ALA A 32 -8.44 -3.29 -10.17
N VAL A 33 -9.23 -3.43 -11.22
CA VAL A 33 -9.96 -2.30 -11.82
C VAL A 33 -11.28 -2.02 -11.10
N PHE A 34 -11.92 -3.03 -10.52
CA PHE A 34 -13.22 -2.90 -9.88
C PHE A 34 -13.25 -1.83 -8.77
N PRO A 35 -12.32 -1.80 -7.79
CA PRO A 35 -12.32 -0.78 -6.74
C PRO A 35 -12.12 0.65 -7.28
N VAL A 36 -11.27 0.80 -8.31
CA VAL A 36 -11.02 2.09 -8.97
C VAL A 36 -12.29 2.61 -9.65
N MET A 37 -12.99 1.73 -10.36
CA MET A 37 -14.26 2.06 -11.02
C MET A 37 -15.35 2.35 -9.98
N ALA A 38 -15.44 1.54 -8.92
CA ALA A 38 -16.42 1.68 -7.84
C ALA A 38 -16.30 3.04 -7.13
N LYS A 39 -15.07 3.48 -6.81
CA LYS A 39 -14.84 4.77 -6.14
C LYS A 39 -15.12 5.98 -7.04
N ARG A 40 -14.99 5.83 -8.36
CA ARG A 40 -15.08 6.95 -9.33
C ARG A 40 -16.40 7.04 -10.08
N SER A 41 -17.26 6.04 -9.95
CA SER A 41 -18.56 6.04 -10.58
C SER A 41 -19.38 7.22 -10.06
N ARG A 42 -19.67 8.20 -10.95
CA ARG A 42 -20.50 9.37 -10.65
C ARG A 42 -21.97 9.01 -10.40
N HIS A 43 -22.41 7.89 -10.95
CA HIS A 43 -23.70 7.29 -10.64
C HIS A 43 -23.52 6.37 -9.43
N LYS A 44 -24.44 6.43 -8.46
CA LYS A 44 -24.48 5.58 -7.24
C LYS A 44 -24.72 4.08 -7.55
N LEU A 45 -24.13 3.55 -8.62
CA LEU A 45 -24.26 2.16 -9.05
C LEU A 45 -23.62 1.21 -8.04
N VAL A 46 -22.54 1.63 -7.38
CA VAL A 46 -21.87 0.82 -6.36
C VAL A 46 -22.06 1.47 -4.98
N PRO A 47 -22.72 0.78 -4.05
CA PRO A 47 -22.86 1.27 -2.68
C PRO A 47 -21.52 1.45 -1.97
N ASN A 48 -21.41 2.46 -1.10
CA ASN A 48 -20.18 2.75 -0.34
C ASN A 48 -19.68 1.57 0.52
N TRP A 49 -20.57 0.67 0.95
CA TRP A 49 -20.19 -0.52 1.72
C TRP A 49 -19.35 -1.52 0.90
N VAL A 50 -19.49 -1.54 -0.43
CA VAL A 50 -18.72 -2.42 -1.31
C VAL A 50 -17.26 -1.98 -1.36
N PHE A 51 -17.02 -0.67 -1.50
CA PHE A 51 -15.66 -0.12 -1.42
C PHE A 51 -15.04 -0.35 -0.03
N PHE A 52 -15.84 -0.19 1.03
CA PHE A 52 -15.39 -0.49 2.40
C PHE A 52 -14.94 -1.95 2.55
N ILE A 53 -15.68 -2.90 1.98
CA ILE A 53 -15.27 -4.31 1.95
C ILE A 53 -13.97 -4.48 1.18
N ALA A 54 -13.93 -4.03 -0.08
CA ALA A 54 -12.76 -4.19 -0.95
C ALA A 54 -11.48 -3.64 -0.30
N LYS A 55 -11.59 -2.47 0.33
CA LYS A 55 -10.52 -1.80 1.06
C LYS A 55 -9.96 -2.64 2.21
N TYR A 56 -10.77 -2.97 3.21
CA TYR A 56 -10.27 -3.63 4.42
C TYR A 56 -9.98 -5.11 4.21
N PHE A 57 -10.80 -5.81 3.42
CA PHE A 57 -10.50 -7.19 3.00
C PHE A 57 -9.18 -7.23 2.22
N GLY A 58 -9.01 -6.32 1.26
CA GLY A 58 -7.79 -6.20 0.47
C GLY A 58 -6.54 -5.91 1.30
N SER A 59 -6.64 -5.07 2.34
CA SER A 59 -5.52 -4.86 3.28
C SER A 59 -5.09 -6.15 3.98
N GLY A 60 -6.05 -6.98 4.39
CA GLY A 60 -5.77 -8.30 4.97
C GLY A 60 -5.09 -9.24 3.98
N VAL A 61 -5.56 -9.24 2.73
CA VAL A 61 -4.96 -10.03 1.65
C VAL A 61 -3.51 -9.65 1.41
N ILE A 62 -3.18 -8.34 1.30
CA ILE A 62 -1.81 -7.87 1.10
C ILE A 62 -0.89 -8.35 2.23
N ILE A 63 -1.33 -8.23 3.48
CA ILE A 63 -0.55 -8.67 4.65
C ILE A 63 -0.29 -10.18 4.58
N ALA A 64 -1.32 -11.00 4.33
CA ALA A 64 -1.16 -12.44 4.21
C ALA A 64 -0.30 -12.85 3.02
N THR A 65 -0.41 -12.14 1.88
CA THR A 65 0.44 -12.35 0.69
C THR A 65 1.91 -12.17 1.05
N ALA A 66 2.23 -11.10 1.77
CA ALA A 66 3.60 -10.77 2.16
C ALA A 66 4.29 -11.89 2.98
N PHE A 67 3.56 -12.49 3.92
CA PHE A 67 4.12 -13.54 4.79
C PHE A 67 4.02 -14.95 4.18
N ILE A 68 2.85 -15.31 3.66
CA ILE A 68 2.53 -16.70 3.30
C ILE A 68 2.89 -16.99 1.84
N HIS A 69 2.71 -16.03 0.94
CA HIS A 69 2.91 -16.25 -0.49
C HIS A 69 4.22 -15.66 -1.02
N LEU A 70 4.91 -14.86 -0.21
CA LEU A 70 6.20 -14.27 -0.58
C LEU A 70 7.33 -14.74 0.33
N LEU A 71 7.24 -14.46 1.64
CA LEU A 71 8.34 -14.77 2.55
C LEU A 71 8.52 -16.29 2.79
N ALA A 72 7.43 -17.07 2.83
CA ALA A 72 7.53 -18.52 2.99
C ALA A 72 8.13 -19.22 1.75
N PRO A 73 7.66 -18.98 0.51
CA PRO A 73 8.33 -19.51 -0.69
C PRO A 73 9.78 -19.04 -0.83
N ALA A 74 10.09 -17.79 -0.44
CA ALA A 74 11.47 -17.32 -0.44
C ALA A 74 12.38 -18.12 0.51
N ASN A 75 11.83 -18.56 1.65
CA ASN A 75 12.51 -19.49 2.57
C ASN A 75 12.74 -20.86 1.97
N GLU A 76 11.74 -21.41 1.29
CA GLU A 76 11.87 -22.70 0.62
C GLU A 76 12.92 -22.62 -0.50
N ALA A 77 12.94 -21.54 -1.27
CA ALA A 77 13.88 -21.32 -2.36
C ALA A 77 15.33 -21.13 -1.89
N LEU A 78 15.58 -20.24 -0.91
CA LEU A 78 16.94 -19.98 -0.41
C LEU A 78 17.43 -21.02 0.60
N GLY A 79 16.52 -21.74 1.25
CA GLY A 79 16.81 -22.85 2.16
C GLY A 79 17.00 -24.20 1.47
N ASN A 80 16.78 -24.28 0.15
CA ASN A 80 16.90 -25.52 -0.62
C ASN A 80 18.30 -26.14 -0.45
N ALA A 81 18.34 -27.45 -0.16
CA ALA A 81 19.58 -28.20 0.10
C ALA A 81 20.59 -28.15 -1.06
N CYS A 82 20.12 -27.82 -2.27
CA CYS A 82 21.00 -27.64 -3.42
C CYS A 82 21.88 -26.38 -3.33
N LEU A 83 21.41 -25.34 -2.63
CA LEU A 83 22.19 -24.14 -2.38
C LEU A 83 23.19 -24.41 -1.26
N THR A 84 24.48 -24.34 -1.58
CA THR A 84 25.56 -24.54 -0.60
C THR A 84 26.32 -23.23 -0.34
N GLY A 85 26.94 -23.13 0.84
CA GLY A 85 27.77 -21.97 1.21
C GLY A 85 27.05 -20.98 2.13
N VAL A 86 27.35 -19.69 1.98
CA VAL A 86 26.88 -18.63 2.89
C VAL A 86 25.37 -18.42 2.80
N ILE A 87 24.77 -18.68 1.64
CA ILE A 87 23.32 -18.53 1.41
C ILE A 87 22.51 -19.51 2.27
N ALA A 88 23.02 -20.71 2.54
CA ALA A 88 22.32 -21.69 3.37
C ALA A 88 22.54 -21.54 4.88
N LYS A 89 23.44 -20.64 5.32
CA LYS A 89 23.87 -20.52 6.73
C LYS A 89 23.13 -19.46 7.53
N TYR A 90 22.48 -18.52 6.86
CA TYR A 90 21.82 -17.38 7.48
C TYR A 90 20.39 -17.30 6.93
N PRO A 91 19.39 -16.86 7.73
CA PRO A 91 18.03 -16.58 7.25
C PRO A 91 18.03 -15.35 6.32
N TRP A 92 18.57 -15.52 5.11
CA TRP A 92 18.65 -14.48 4.09
C TRP A 92 17.27 -13.97 3.67
N PRO A 93 16.21 -14.79 3.55
CA PRO A 93 14.89 -14.27 3.21
C PRO A 93 14.41 -13.19 4.18
N GLU A 94 14.44 -13.48 5.48
CA GLU A 94 14.07 -12.54 6.53
C GLU A 94 15.04 -11.37 6.60
N GLY A 95 16.33 -11.62 6.41
CA GLY A 95 17.36 -10.58 6.38
C GLY A 95 17.12 -9.57 5.24
N ILE A 96 16.81 -10.05 4.04
CA ILE A 96 16.50 -9.21 2.86
C ILE A 96 15.17 -8.48 3.04
N ALA A 97 14.15 -9.17 3.58
CA ALA A 97 12.87 -8.53 3.90
C ALA A 97 13.07 -7.39 4.92
N LEU A 98 13.87 -7.63 5.98
CA LEU A 98 14.21 -6.63 6.99
C LEU A 98 14.98 -5.43 6.39
N MET A 99 16.00 -5.69 5.58
CA MET A 99 16.74 -4.63 4.88
C MET A 99 15.79 -3.78 4.01
N THR A 100 14.87 -4.44 3.31
CA THR A 100 13.87 -3.78 2.48
C THR A 100 12.91 -2.93 3.32
N ILE A 101 12.45 -3.41 4.48
CA ILE A 101 11.60 -2.65 5.41
C ILE A 101 12.31 -1.37 5.89
N PHE A 102 13.59 -1.47 6.29
CA PHE A 102 14.37 -0.29 6.68
C PHE A 102 14.60 0.67 5.52
N LEU A 103 14.83 0.15 4.31
CA LEU A 103 14.94 0.97 3.10
C LEU A 103 13.63 1.68 2.79
N MET A 104 12.49 0.99 2.87
CA MET A 104 11.16 1.59 2.68
C MET A 104 10.91 2.71 3.66
N PHE A 105 11.15 2.46 4.96
CA PHE A 105 11.04 3.47 5.99
C PHE A 105 11.96 4.67 5.72
N PHE A 106 13.21 4.42 5.30
CA PHE A 106 14.15 5.48 4.97
C PHE A 106 13.69 6.30 3.76
N LEU A 107 13.24 5.66 2.67
CA LEU A 107 12.73 6.35 1.48
C LEU A 107 11.51 7.21 1.83
N GLU A 108 10.61 6.69 2.64
CA GLU A 108 9.46 7.43 3.12
C GLU A 108 9.89 8.64 3.98
N LEU A 109 10.85 8.45 4.89
CA LEU A 109 11.41 9.53 5.71
C LEU A 109 12.08 10.61 4.85
N MET A 110 12.83 10.21 3.82
CA MET A 110 13.53 11.15 2.93
C MET A 110 12.56 11.92 2.03
N THR A 111 11.54 11.26 1.47
CA THR A 111 10.50 11.93 0.69
C THR A 111 9.76 12.96 1.54
N MET A 112 9.45 12.64 2.80
CA MET A 112 8.87 13.62 3.74
C MET A 112 9.84 14.78 4.06
N ARG A 113 11.11 14.49 4.34
CA ARG A 113 12.09 15.50 4.76
C ARG A 113 12.47 16.48 3.63
N TYR A 114 12.75 15.96 2.44
CA TYR A 114 13.23 16.77 1.32
C TYR A 114 12.11 17.30 0.44
N GLY A 115 10.95 16.67 0.49
CA GLY A 115 9.79 17.16 -0.21
C GLY A 115 9.26 18.52 0.29
N ASN A 116 9.54 18.86 1.55
CA ASN A 116 9.16 20.15 2.14
C ASN A 116 10.14 21.30 1.85
N PHE A 117 11.32 21.02 1.25
CA PHE A 117 12.33 22.04 0.98
C PHE A 117 12.05 22.90 -0.27
N GLY A 118 11.05 22.55 -1.08
CA GLY A 118 10.63 23.33 -2.26
C GLY A 118 9.66 24.48 -1.97
N SER A 119 9.15 24.60 -0.74
CA SER A 119 8.24 25.67 -0.32
C SER A 119 8.95 26.71 0.56
N GLY A 120 10.17 27.09 0.18
CA GLY A 120 10.87 28.24 0.73
C GLY A 120 10.75 29.44 -0.22
N HIS A 121 10.14 30.52 0.28
CA HIS A 121 10.02 31.88 -0.30
C HIS A 121 8.79 32.21 -1.16
N GLN A 122 7.69 32.53 -0.48
CA GLN A 122 6.83 33.67 -0.86
C GLN A 122 6.14 34.24 0.39
N HIS A 123 6.88 34.99 1.19
CA HIS A 123 6.30 36.09 1.96
C HIS A 123 6.68 37.35 1.21
N ASP A 124 5.92 37.64 0.15
CA ASP A 124 5.97 38.95 -0.49
C ASP A 124 5.24 39.96 0.40
N ALA A 125 5.78 41.17 0.40
CA ALA A 125 5.51 42.21 1.36
C ALA A 125 4.13 42.85 1.20
N SER A 126 3.43 43.08 2.31
CA SER A 126 2.50 44.21 2.44
C SER A 126 2.36 44.67 3.89
N HIS A 127 3.41 45.28 4.45
CA HIS A 127 3.28 46.21 5.56
C HIS A 127 3.56 47.62 5.03
N THR A 128 2.51 48.32 4.61
CA THR A 128 2.53 49.78 4.42
C THR A 128 1.67 50.41 5.52
N HIS A 129 2.35 50.95 6.53
CA HIS A 129 1.77 51.95 7.42
C HIS A 129 1.78 53.30 6.70
N ALA A 130 0.62 53.93 6.50
CA ALA A 130 0.37 55.37 6.63
C ALA A 130 -0.97 55.76 6.00
N ALA A 131 -1.90 56.25 6.82
CA ALA A 131 -2.70 57.47 6.62
C ALA A 131 -4.06 57.38 7.33
N ILE A 132 -4.24 58.24 8.34
CA ILE A 132 -5.53 58.66 8.93
C ILE A 132 -6.12 59.75 8.01
N PRO A 133 -7.46 59.81 7.79
CA PRO A 133 -8.24 60.90 8.39
C PRO A 133 -9.66 60.53 8.93
N GLN A 134 -9.88 60.99 10.16
CA GLN A 134 -11.08 61.54 10.85
C GLN A 134 -12.53 61.37 10.32
N SER A 135 -13.43 61.02 11.26
CA SER A 135 -14.65 61.80 11.66
C SER A 135 -15.18 61.23 13.00
N LYS A 136 -15.02 61.90 14.16
CA LYS A 136 -15.82 62.93 14.89
C LYS A 136 -17.18 62.49 15.52
N ALA A 137 -17.30 62.90 16.80
CA ALA A 137 -18.45 63.01 17.75
C ALA A 137 -18.81 61.74 18.56
N GLY A 138 -18.95 61.75 19.90
CA GLY A 138 -18.79 62.76 20.96
C GLY A 138 -19.36 62.25 22.32
N SER A 139 -18.96 62.90 23.42
CA SER A 139 -19.62 62.99 24.75
C SER A 139 -19.38 61.93 25.86
N ASP A 140 -18.41 62.24 26.74
CA ASP A 140 -18.46 62.46 28.21
C ASP A 140 -19.17 61.56 29.25
N ASN A 141 -18.47 61.48 30.40
CA ASN A 141 -18.82 61.11 31.80
C ASN A 141 -18.80 59.60 32.13
N SER A 142 -18.26 59.11 33.26
CA SER A 142 -17.79 59.70 34.52
C SER A 142 -16.86 58.74 35.28
N VAL A 143 -16.08 59.32 36.19
CA VAL A 143 -15.10 58.73 37.13
C VAL A 143 -15.78 57.94 38.25
N GLU A 144 -15.20 56.80 38.66
CA GLU A 144 -15.22 56.37 40.07
C GLU A 144 -13.99 55.50 40.40
N GLU A 145 -13.34 55.87 41.50
CA GLU A 145 -12.08 55.36 42.04
C GLU A 145 -12.40 54.56 43.31
N SER A 146 -11.82 53.37 43.50
CA SER A 146 -11.60 52.82 44.85
C SER A 146 -10.35 51.94 44.92
N LYS A 147 -9.44 52.39 45.79
CA LYS A 147 -8.20 51.80 46.34
C LYS A 147 -8.47 50.42 46.99
N GLY A 148 -7.53 49.51 47.25
CA GLY A 148 -6.06 49.44 47.14
C GLY A 148 -5.52 48.34 48.08
N HIS A 149 -4.41 47.67 47.74
CA HIS A 149 -3.29 47.27 48.65
C HIS A 149 -2.25 46.37 47.97
N ASP A 150 -1.02 46.49 48.47
CA ASP A 150 0.27 46.21 47.86
C ASP A 150 0.84 44.78 48.06
N ILE A 151 1.59 44.35 47.04
CA ILE A 151 2.95 43.75 47.01
C ILE A 151 3.36 42.74 48.11
N GLU A 152 3.58 41.46 47.75
CA GLU A 152 4.91 40.78 47.85
C GLU A 152 4.94 39.36 47.22
N ALA A 153 6.17 38.95 46.84
CA ALA A 153 6.67 37.58 46.58
C ALA A 153 6.45 36.91 45.20
N ALA A 154 7.30 37.35 44.26
CA ALA A 154 8.23 36.55 43.45
C ALA A 154 7.99 35.04 43.16
N ALA A 155 8.18 34.73 41.87
CA ALA A 155 8.65 33.47 41.28
C ALA A 155 7.67 32.27 41.27
N ARG A 156 6.68 32.33 40.38
CA ARG A 156 6.10 31.11 39.79
C ARG A 156 6.64 30.93 38.37
N ASN A 157 7.52 29.95 38.20
CA ASN A 157 7.84 29.34 36.91
C ASN A 157 6.53 29.09 36.14
N PRO A 158 6.34 29.63 34.91
CA PRO A 158 5.48 28.96 33.97
C PRO A 158 6.28 27.74 33.53
N SER A 159 5.94 26.57 34.08
CA SER A 159 6.25 25.30 33.45
C SER A 159 5.81 25.45 31.99
N ILE A 160 6.79 25.56 31.10
CA ILE A 160 6.61 25.40 29.67
C ILE A 160 5.91 24.06 29.54
N ARG A 161 4.59 24.12 29.31
CA ARG A 161 3.80 22.97 28.92
C ARG A 161 4.39 22.59 27.58
N GLY A 162 5.28 21.61 27.61
CA GLY A 162 5.85 21.02 26.42
C GLY A 162 4.65 20.62 25.57
N ASN A 163 4.46 21.33 24.47
CA ASN A 163 3.58 20.84 23.43
C ASN A 163 4.11 19.46 23.07
N ASP A 164 3.25 18.47 23.24
CA ASP A 164 3.50 17.08 22.92
C ASP A 164 3.83 16.98 21.43
N HIS A 165 5.12 17.08 21.12
CA HIS A 165 5.71 17.08 19.77
C HIS A 165 5.77 15.67 19.16
N LEU A 166 4.96 14.75 19.69
CA LEU A 166 4.81 13.37 19.22
C LEU A 166 3.49 13.15 18.47
N GLY A 167 2.66 14.17 18.33
CA GLY A 167 1.53 14.17 17.40
C GLY A 167 2.00 14.49 15.99
N HIS A 168 2.68 13.55 15.31
CA HIS A 168 2.80 13.62 13.86
C HIS A 168 1.40 13.46 13.28
N GLN A 169 0.71 14.58 13.09
CA GLN A 169 -0.50 14.66 12.30
C GLN A 169 -0.08 14.46 10.84
N ARG A 170 0.19 13.20 10.49
CA ARG A 170 0.28 12.70 9.12
C ARG A 170 -1.08 12.97 8.50
N GLN A 171 -1.24 14.14 7.91
CA GLN A 171 -2.38 14.45 7.06
C GLN A 171 -2.10 13.86 5.67
N HIS A 172 -1.84 12.54 5.62
CA HIS A 172 -2.22 11.82 4.42
C HIS A 172 -3.74 11.89 4.40
N ASN A 173 -4.31 12.29 3.29
CA ASN A 173 -5.74 12.36 3.09
C ASN A 173 -6.40 10.99 3.40
N ALA A 174 -6.73 10.75 4.67
CA ALA A 174 -7.88 9.96 5.05
C ALA A 174 -9.07 10.78 4.55
N SER A 175 -9.36 10.61 3.26
CA SER A 175 -10.41 11.32 2.53
C SER A 175 -11.76 10.85 3.05
N GLY A 176 -12.14 11.46 4.18
CA GLY A 176 -13.50 11.45 4.69
C GLY A 176 -14.36 12.26 3.74
N GLU A 177 -15.10 11.55 2.88
CA GLU A 177 -16.21 12.13 2.17
C GLU A 177 -17.43 12.10 3.11
N TYR A 178 -17.79 13.26 3.65
CA TYR A 178 -19.15 13.74 3.92
C TYR A 178 -19.06 15.17 4.48
N LYS A 179 -18.88 16.16 3.59
CA LYS A 179 -19.38 17.52 3.82
C LYS A 179 -20.02 18.02 2.53
N SER A 180 -21.22 18.57 2.71
CA SER A 180 -22.05 19.26 1.73
C SER A 180 -21.32 20.42 1.06
N ASP A 181 -21.74 20.72 -0.17
CA ASP A 181 -21.32 21.83 -1.04
C ASP A 181 -20.78 23.05 -0.27
N ASP A 182 -19.48 23.28 -0.38
CA ASP A 182 -18.88 24.61 -0.39
C ASP A 182 -17.60 24.54 -1.24
N HIS A 183 -17.53 25.41 -2.25
CA HIS A 183 -16.43 25.53 -3.20
C HIS A 183 -15.17 26.11 -2.52
N GLU A 184 -14.41 25.29 -1.81
CA GLU A 184 -13.04 25.64 -1.41
C GLU A 184 -12.02 24.92 -2.30
N HIS A 185 -11.15 25.72 -2.92
CA HIS A 185 -10.03 25.27 -3.73
C HIS A 185 -9.12 24.33 -2.92
N HIS A 186 -9.23 23.02 -3.13
CA HIS A 186 -8.25 22.04 -2.64
C HIS A 186 -6.88 22.36 -3.26
N SER A 187 -6.00 22.98 -2.49
CA SER A 187 -4.62 23.22 -2.84
C SER A 187 -3.90 21.87 -2.99
N PHE A 188 -3.60 21.51 -4.24
CA PHE A 188 -2.73 20.40 -4.59
C PHE A 188 -1.36 20.67 -3.97
N VAL A 189 -1.00 19.98 -2.88
CA VAL A 189 0.36 19.96 -2.37
C VAL A 189 1.13 18.95 -3.23
N PRO A 190 1.99 19.39 -4.17
CA PRO A 190 2.63 18.49 -5.14
C PRO A 190 3.49 17.39 -4.47
N ASN A 191 3.91 17.67 -3.25
CA ASN A 191 4.81 16.83 -2.47
C ASN A 191 4.15 15.58 -1.88
N ASP A 192 2.91 15.68 -1.38
CA ASP A 192 2.15 14.53 -0.86
C ASP A 192 1.75 13.58 -1.99
N TYR A 193 1.41 14.14 -3.17
CA TYR A 193 1.13 13.36 -4.38
C TYR A 193 2.35 12.56 -4.86
N ALA A 194 3.55 13.13 -4.83
CA ALA A 194 4.77 12.44 -5.25
C ALA A 194 5.14 11.28 -4.31
N ALA A 195 5.01 11.48 -2.99
CA ALA A 195 5.25 10.42 -2.01
C ALA A 195 4.23 9.28 -2.15
N GLN A 196 2.94 9.61 -2.28
CA GLN A 196 1.88 8.61 -2.47
C GLN A 196 2.06 7.82 -3.78
N LEU A 197 2.46 8.49 -4.85
CA LEU A 197 2.75 7.84 -6.13
C LEU A 197 3.99 6.94 -6.06
N THR A 198 5.01 7.36 -5.31
CA THR A 198 6.21 6.56 -5.06
C THR A 198 5.86 5.28 -4.31
N ALA A 199 5.07 5.37 -3.23
CA ALA A 199 4.61 4.20 -2.47
C ALA A 199 3.82 3.22 -3.36
N VAL A 200 2.90 3.73 -4.19
CA VAL A 200 2.11 2.91 -5.13
C VAL A 200 3.00 2.21 -6.17
N PHE A 201 3.97 2.92 -6.75
CA PHE A 201 4.88 2.29 -7.72
C PHE A 201 5.79 1.25 -7.08
N ILE A 202 6.24 1.46 -5.85
CA ILE A 202 7.05 0.47 -5.13
C ILE A 202 6.20 -0.76 -4.78
N LEU A 203 4.95 -0.57 -4.33
CA LEU A 203 4.01 -1.66 -4.11
C LEU A 203 3.77 -2.47 -5.40
N GLU A 204 3.45 -1.78 -6.51
CA GLU A 204 3.28 -2.39 -7.83
C GLU A 204 4.52 -3.17 -8.27
N PHE A 205 5.72 -2.63 -8.03
CA PHE A 205 6.97 -3.33 -8.29
C PHE A 205 7.02 -4.66 -7.53
N GLY A 206 6.77 -4.67 -6.21
CA GLY A 206 6.78 -5.90 -5.41
C GLY A 206 5.75 -6.93 -5.89
N VAL A 207 4.53 -6.48 -6.18
CA VAL A 207 3.43 -7.34 -6.65
C VAL A 207 3.71 -7.90 -8.06
N ILE A 208 4.29 -7.12 -8.96
CA ILE A 208 4.60 -7.57 -10.33
C ILE A 208 5.68 -8.66 -10.32
N PHE A 209 6.75 -8.49 -9.54
CA PHE A 209 7.81 -9.52 -9.47
C PHE A 209 7.28 -10.85 -8.93
N HIS A 210 6.47 -10.78 -7.88
CA HIS A 210 5.75 -11.93 -7.35
C HIS A 210 4.92 -12.65 -8.43
N SER A 211 4.11 -11.87 -9.15
CA SER A 211 3.22 -12.34 -10.20
C SER A 211 3.96 -13.01 -11.37
N ILE A 212 5.20 -12.59 -11.66
CA ILE A 212 6.04 -13.22 -12.69
C ILE A 212 6.42 -14.65 -12.29
N PHE A 213 6.94 -14.85 -11.07
CA PHE A 213 7.36 -16.18 -10.64
C PHE A 213 6.18 -17.13 -10.51
N ILE A 214 5.05 -16.67 -9.97
CA ILE A 214 3.79 -17.43 -9.95
C ILE A 214 3.38 -17.89 -11.35
N GLY A 215 3.43 -16.99 -12.34
CA GLY A 215 3.04 -17.35 -13.71
C GLY A 215 3.98 -18.36 -14.35
N LEU A 216 5.28 -18.23 -14.12
CA LEU A 216 6.30 -19.17 -14.62
C LEU A 216 6.17 -20.56 -13.99
N THR A 217 5.94 -20.65 -12.68
CA THR A 217 5.78 -21.92 -11.98
C THR A 217 4.49 -22.62 -12.40
N LEU A 218 3.36 -21.91 -12.48
CA LEU A 218 2.10 -22.47 -12.97
C LEU A 218 2.22 -23.03 -14.41
N ALA A 219 3.05 -22.40 -15.26
CA ALA A 219 3.26 -22.85 -16.63
C ALA A 219 3.92 -24.24 -16.73
N VAL A 220 4.71 -24.63 -15.72
CA VAL A 220 5.46 -25.89 -15.70
C VAL A 220 5.09 -26.84 -14.55
N ALA A 221 4.10 -26.47 -13.73
CA ALA A 221 3.55 -27.29 -12.64
C ALA A 221 3.07 -28.66 -13.13
N GLY A 222 3.19 -29.70 -12.31
CA GLY A 222 2.84 -31.07 -12.64
C GLY A 222 1.41 -31.46 -12.24
N ASP A 223 1.30 -32.46 -11.38
CA ASP A 223 0.03 -33.04 -10.94
C ASP A 223 -0.83 -32.01 -10.16
N GLU A 224 -0.16 -31.12 -9.43
CA GLU A 224 -0.71 -30.03 -8.64
C GLU A 224 -1.32 -28.90 -9.50
N PHE A 225 -1.04 -28.86 -10.81
CA PHE A 225 -1.48 -27.78 -11.70
C PHE A 225 -2.98 -27.46 -11.58
N THR A 226 -3.84 -28.47 -11.41
CA THR A 226 -5.29 -28.23 -11.34
C THR A 226 -5.66 -27.46 -10.07
N THR A 227 -5.06 -27.83 -8.95
CA THR A 227 -5.25 -27.15 -7.67
C THR A 227 -4.65 -25.74 -7.73
N LEU A 228 -3.38 -25.62 -8.17
CA LEU A 228 -2.69 -24.34 -8.30
C LEU A 228 -3.44 -23.37 -9.22
N TYR A 229 -3.96 -23.86 -10.34
CA TYR A 229 -4.72 -23.03 -11.27
C TYR A 229 -5.96 -22.44 -10.59
N ILE A 230 -6.78 -23.26 -9.93
CA ILE A 230 -8.00 -22.78 -9.26
C ILE A 230 -7.63 -21.80 -8.15
N VAL A 231 -6.64 -22.14 -7.33
CA VAL A 231 -6.16 -21.28 -6.23
C VAL A 231 -5.66 -19.94 -6.76
N LEU A 232 -4.88 -19.93 -7.84
CA LEU A 232 -4.31 -18.71 -8.42
C LEU A 232 -5.34 -17.78 -9.05
N VAL A 233 -6.44 -18.31 -9.58
CA VAL A 233 -7.56 -17.46 -10.05
C VAL A 233 -8.10 -16.61 -8.89
N PHE A 234 -8.31 -17.23 -7.73
CA PHE A 234 -8.80 -16.52 -6.55
C PHE A 234 -7.73 -15.63 -5.91
N HIS A 235 -6.49 -16.14 -5.79
CA HIS A 235 -5.34 -15.40 -5.28
C HIS A 235 -5.17 -14.07 -6.03
N GLN A 236 -5.05 -14.14 -7.36
CA GLN A 236 -4.79 -12.96 -8.20
C GLN A 236 -5.99 -11.99 -8.22
N MET A 237 -7.22 -12.51 -8.09
CA MET A 237 -8.40 -11.65 -7.94
C MET A 237 -8.38 -10.89 -6.61
N PHE A 238 -8.05 -11.56 -5.50
CA PHE A 238 -8.06 -10.95 -4.17
C PHE A 238 -6.89 -10.01 -3.94
N GLU A 239 -5.69 -10.37 -4.40
CA GLU A 239 -4.54 -9.48 -4.38
C GLU A 239 -4.79 -8.26 -5.28
N GLY A 240 -5.38 -8.47 -6.46
CA GLY A 240 -5.88 -7.39 -7.31
C GLY A 240 -6.88 -6.49 -6.58
N LEU A 241 -7.81 -7.02 -5.80
CA LEU A 241 -8.75 -6.22 -4.99
C LEU A 241 -8.01 -5.34 -3.98
N GLY A 242 -6.98 -5.87 -3.33
CA GLY A 242 -6.09 -5.13 -2.43
C GLY A 242 -5.41 -3.97 -3.15
N LEU A 243 -4.69 -4.26 -4.24
CA LEU A 243 -4.01 -3.26 -5.05
C LEU A 243 -4.97 -2.20 -5.62
N GLY A 244 -6.09 -2.64 -6.20
CA GLY A 244 -7.12 -1.78 -6.77
C GLY A 244 -7.71 -0.82 -5.74
N SER A 245 -7.93 -1.29 -4.50
CA SER A 245 -8.38 -0.43 -3.41
C SER A 245 -7.37 0.67 -3.09
N ARG A 246 -6.07 0.39 -3.16
CA ARG A 246 -5.01 1.40 -3.00
C ARG A 246 -5.01 2.42 -4.13
N LEU A 247 -5.06 1.94 -5.37
CA LEU A 247 -5.12 2.80 -6.55
C LEU A 247 -6.34 3.74 -6.52
N ALA A 248 -7.46 3.29 -5.96
CA ALA A 248 -8.68 4.06 -5.82
C ALA A 248 -8.60 5.19 -4.79
N GLU A 249 -7.72 5.09 -3.78
CA GLU A 249 -7.56 6.09 -2.71
C GLU A 249 -6.60 7.21 -3.05
N VAL A 250 -5.75 7.00 -4.05
CA VAL A 250 -4.85 8.05 -4.54
C VAL A 250 -5.65 9.20 -5.15
N SER A 251 -5.32 10.42 -4.76
CA SER A 251 -5.93 11.64 -5.31
C SER A 251 -5.29 12.00 -6.66
N TRP A 252 -5.72 11.32 -7.72
CA TRP A 252 -5.18 11.53 -9.07
C TRP A 252 -5.59 12.90 -9.66
N PRO A 253 -4.64 13.70 -10.18
CA PRO A 253 -4.99 14.95 -10.87
C PRO A 253 -5.78 14.64 -12.14
N ALA A 254 -6.60 15.60 -12.59
CA ALA A 254 -7.50 15.41 -13.74
C ALA A 254 -6.77 14.94 -15.02
N SER A 255 -5.54 15.42 -15.23
CA SER A 255 -4.68 15.02 -16.36
C SER A 255 -4.23 13.55 -16.31
N LYS A 256 -4.16 12.95 -15.12
CA LYS A 256 -3.70 11.57 -14.87
C LYS A 256 -4.82 10.65 -14.40
N ARG A 257 -6.09 11.02 -14.66
CA ARG A 257 -7.24 10.19 -14.27
C ARG A 257 -7.20 8.77 -14.82
N TRP A 258 -6.50 8.51 -15.92
CA TRP A 258 -6.43 7.16 -16.49
C TRP A 258 -5.34 6.28 -15.88
N THR A 259 -4.37 6.86 -15.18
CA THR A 259 -3.23 6.13 -14.61
C THR A 259 -3.60 4.92 -13.75
N PRO A 260 -4.55 4.97 -12.79
CA PRO A 260 -4.87 3.79 -11.98
C PRO A 260 -5.50 2.65 -12.78
N TYR A 261 -6.17 2.93 -13.91
CA TYR A 261 -6.67 1.88 -14.79
C TYR A 261 -5.53 1.20 -15.54
N PHE A 262 -4.55 1.98 -16.02
CA PHE A 262 -3.35 1.40 -16.65
C PHE A 262 -2.52 0.59 -15.67
N LEU A 263 -2.40 1.03 -14.42
CA LEU A 263 -1.72 0.28 -13.36
C LEU A 263 -2.46 -1.03 -13.04
N GLY A 264 -3.78 -0.97 -12.80
CA GLY A 264 -4.57 -2.17 -12.54
C GLY A 264 -4.60 -3.17 -13.71
N VAL A 265 -4.62 -2.71 -14.96
CA VAL A 265 -4.47 -3.57 -16.14
C VAL A 265 -3.05 -4.10 -16.27
N GLY A 266 -2.03 -3.29 -15.94
CA GLY A 266 -0.63 -3.71 -15.90
C GLY A 266 -0.42 -4.88 -14.94
N TYR A 267 -0.94 -4.77 -13.71
CA TYR A 267 -1.03 -5.88 -12.78
C TYR A 267 -1.73 -7.08 -13.39
N GLY A 268 -2.93 -6.89 -13.95
CA GLY A 268 -3.73 -7.99 -14.49
C GLY A 268 -3.07 -8.74 -15.64
N LEU A 269 -2.23 -8.07 -16.43
CA LEU A 269 -1.46 -8.64 -17.54
C LEU A 269 -0.18 -9.36 -17.10
N SER A 270 0.37 -9.04 -15.93
CA SER A 270 1.68 -9.55 -15.49
C SER A 270 1.73 -11.08 -15.43
N THR A 271 0.81 -11.73 -14.69
CA THR A 271 0.75 -13.19 -14.56
C THR A 271 0.42 -13.90 -15.89
N PRO A 272 -0.57 -13.47 -16.69
CA PRO A 272 -0.83 -14.05 -18.01
C PRO A 272 0.37 -14.00 -18.96
N ILE A 273 1.11 -12.88 -18.98
CA ILE A 273 2.35 -12.75 -19.76
C ILE A 273 3.40 -13.72 -19.24
N ALA A 274 3.57 -13.82 -17.92
CA ALA A 274 4.51 -14.75 -17.32
C ALA A 274 4.16 -16.22 -17.61
N ILE A 275 2.88 -16.60 -17.57
CA ILE A 275 2.42 -17.94 -17.98
C ILE A 275 2.75 -18.19 -19.45
N ALA A 276 2.46 -17.23 -20.34
CA ALA A 276 2.75 -17.37 -21.77
C ALA A 276 4.26 -17.54 -22.04
N ILE A 277 5.10 -16.76 -21.36
CA ILE A 277 6.55 -16.89 -21.41
C ILE A 277 6.97 -18.26 -20.89
N GLY A 278 6.47 -18.66 -19.71
CA GLY A 278 6.76 -19.95 -19.08
C GLY A 278 6.42 -21.12 -19.98
N LEU A 279 5.27 -21.06 -20.68
CA LEU A 279 4.90 -22.05 -21.69
C LEU A 279 5.85 -22.03 -22.90
N GLY A 280 6.31 -20.86 -23.34
CA GLY A 280 7.29 -20.70 -24.41
C GLY A 280 8.65 -21.32 -24.07
N VAL A 281 9.14 -21.08 -22.85
CA VAL A 281 10.44 -21.56 -22.37
C VAL A 281 10.35 -22.88 -21.60
N ARG A 282 9.19 -23.56 -21.62
CA ARG A 282 8.92 -24.77 -20.81
C ARG A 282 9.89 -25.93 -21.00
N GLN A 283 10.63 -26.00 -22.10
CA GLN A 283 11.62 -27.06 -22.33
C GLN A 283 12.97 -26.77 -21.65
N SER A 284 13.24 -25.51 -21.33
CA SER A 284 14.52 -25.04 -20.75
C SER A 284 14.36 -24.45 -19.35
N PHE A 285 13.15 -24.06 -18.95
CA PHE A 285 12.88 -23.51 -17.64
C PHE A 285 12.80 -24.64 -16.61
N ALA A 286 13.67 -24.57 -15.61
CA ALA A 286 13.66 -25.50 -14.49
C ALA A 286 13.50 -24.72 -13.17
N PRO A 287 12.36 -24.89 -12.47
CA PRO A 287 12.10 -24.22 -11.19
C PRO A 287 13.17 -24.48 -10.13
N GLU A 288 13.69 -25.70 -10.07
CA GLU A 288 14.70 -26.15 -9.10
C GLU A 288 16.15 -25.84 -9.50
N SER A 289 16.37 -25.11 -10.59
CA SER A 289 17.73 -24.71 -10.97
C SER A 289 18.29 -23.70 -9.97
N ARG A 290 19.61 -23.73 -9.75
CA ARG A 290 20.30 -22.81 -8.83
C ARG A 290 19.98 -21.34 -9.11
N THR A 291 19.92 -20.97 -10.39
CA THR A 291 19.62 -19.60 -10.82
C THR A 291 18.18 -19.22 -10.50
N THR A 292 17.23 -20.12 -10.76
CA THR A 292 15.81 -19.86 -10.47
C THR A 292 15.58 -19.74 -8.97
N LEU A 293 16.11 -20.66 -8.17
CA LEU A 293 15.99 -20.63 -6.71
C LEU A 293 16.58 -19.34 -6.12
N LEU A 294 17.77 -18.93 -6.58
CA LEU A 294 18.40 -17.71 -6.09
C LEU A 294 17.63 -16.45 -6.51
N SER A 295 17.19 -16.38 -7.76
CA SER A 295 16.41 -15.23 -8.25
C SER A 295 15.05 -15.15 -7.56
N ASN A 296 14.27 -16.23 -7.54
CA ASN A 296 12.97 -16.30 -6.88
C ASN A 296 13.12 -15.91 -5.41
N GLY A 297 14.02 -16.58 -4.68
CA GLY A 297 14.20 -16.30 -3.26
C GLY A 297 14.59 -14.85 -2.94
N ILE A 298 15.47 -14.23 -3.72
CA ILE A 298 15.85 -12.82 -3.52
C ILE A 298 14.67 -11.88 -3.86
N PHE A 299 14.05 -12.04 -5.02
CA PHE A 299 12.97 -11.15 -5.46
C PHE A 299 11.72 -11.28 -4.59
N ASP A 300 11.37 -12.49 -4.16
CA ASP A 300 10.24 -12.73 -3.26
C ASP A 300 10.53 -12.18 -1.85
N SER A 301 11.79 -12.23 -1.38
CA SER A 301 12.17 -11.60 -0.11
C SER A 301 12.09 -10.07 -0.15
N ILE A 302 12.52 -9.46 -1.25
CA ILE A 302 12.38 -8.00 -1.46
C ILE A 302 10.89 -7.63 -1.51
N SER A 303 10.11 -8.37 -2.29
CA SER A 303 8.67 -8.13 -2.45
C SER A 303 7.93 -8.32 -1.12
N ALA A 304 8.29 -9.36 -0.33
CA ALA A 304 7.79 -9.57 1.03
C ALA A 304 8.06 -8.35 1.90
N GLY A 305 9.30 -7.84 1.91
CA GLY A 305 9.66 -6.65 2.70
C GLY A 305 8.86 -5.41 2.33
N ILE A 306 8.63 -5.17 1.02
CA ILE A 306 7.77 -4.09 0.53
C ILE A 306 6.33 -4.27 1.05
N LEU A 307 5.73 -5.44 0.83
CA LEU A 307 4.33 -5.68 1.19
C LEU A 307 4.13 -5.76 2.72
N ILE A 308 5.12 -6.20 3.50
CA ILE A 308 5.07 -6.16 4.97
C ILE A 308 5.05 -4.71 5.43
N TYR A 309 5.95 -3.87 4.90
CA TYR A 309 5.97 -2.44 5.25
C TYR A 309 4.64 -1.76 4.89
N THR A 310 4.20 -1.90 3.64
CA THR A 310 2.92 -1.36 3.19
C THR A 310 1.78 -1.90 4.03
N GLY A 311 1.66 -3.22 4.19
CA GLY A 311 0.57 -3.86 4.92
C GLY A 311 0.47 -3.43 6.38
N LEU A 312 1.58 -3.43 7.11
CA LEU A 312 1.57 -3.12 8.55
C LEU A 312 1.54 -1.62 8.83
N VAL A 313 2.35 -0.83 8.11
CA VAL A 313 2.48 0.60 8.37
C VAL A 313 1.41 1.37 7.60
N GLU A 314 1.38 1.24 6.28
CA GLU A 314 0.51 2.06 5.43
C GLU A 314 -0.97 1.64 5.49
N LEU A 315 -1.26 0.33 5.64
CA LEU A 315 -2.65 -0.15 5.66
C LEU A 315 -3.16 -0.31 7.09
N MET A 316 -2.51 -1.15 7.91
CA MET A 316 -3.04 -1.45 9.24
C MET A 316 -2.91 -0.27 10.20
N ALA A 317 -1.71 0.29 10.39
CA ALA A 317 -1.53 1.37 11.34
C ALA A 317 -2.23 2.66 10.88
N HIS A 318 -2.04 3.06 9.62
CA HIS A 318 -2.61 4.32 9.12
C HIS A 318 -4.13 4.31 9.00
N GLU A 319 -4.75 3.19 8.61
CA GLU A 319 -6.20 3.16 8.44
C GLU A 319 -6.96 2.99 9.75
N PHE A 320 -6.41 2.25 10.72
CA PHE A 320 -7.09 1.99 11.98
C PHE A 320 -6.71 2.98 13.08
N MET A 321 -5.42 3.24 13.25
CA MET A 321 -4.93 4.03 14.40
C MET A 321 -4.84 5.51 14.10
N PHE A 322 -4.46 5.91 12.87
CA PHE A 322 -4.20 7.31 12.54
C PHE A 322 -5.30 7.98 11.70
N SER A 323 -6.34 7.23 11.31
CA SER A 323 -7.44 7.78 10.53
C SER A 323 -8.49 8.46 11.42
N PRO A 324 -8.77 9.78 11.23
CA PRO A 324 -9.84 10.45 11.95
C PRO A 324 -11.22 9.81 11.70
N TYR A 325 -11.40 9.14 10.56
CA TYR A 325 -12.62 8.42 10.21
C TYR A 325 -12.90 7.22 11.14
N MET A 326 -11.85 6.56 11.61
CA MET A 326 -11.96 5.45 12.55
C MET A 326 -11.98 5.93 14.00
N GLN A 327 -11.15 6.93 14.34
CA GLN A 327 -11.08 7.50 15.69
C GLN A 327 -12.39 8.16 16.12
N ASN A 328 -13.03 8.91 15.21
CA ASN A 328 -14.28 9.62 15.51
C ASN A 328 -15.54 8.78 15.19
N GLY A 329 -15.37 7.54 14.71
CA GLY A 329 -16.46 6.65 14.33
C GLY A 329 -16.97 5.80 15.49
N PRO A 330 -18.16 5.17 15.34
CA PRO A 330 -18.63 4.19 16.30
C PRO A 330 -17.72 2.95 16.29
N VAL A 331 -17.48 2.34 17.45
CA VAL A 331 -16.65 1.12 17.61
C VAL A 331 -17.09 -0.02 16.68
N SER A 332 -18.39 -0.12 16.39
CA SER A 332 -18.92 -1.10 15.43
C SER A 332 -18.27 -1.01 14.04
N ARG A 333 -17.93 0.20 13.58
CA ARG A 333 -17.24 0.41 12.30
C ARG A 333 -15.84 -0.21 12.34
N THR A 334 -15.09 0.06 13.42
CA THR A 334 -13.75 -0.49 13.64
C THR A 334 -13.77 -2.00 13.70
N LEU A 335 -14.73 -2.59 14.43
CA LEU A 335 -14.89 -4.04 14.51
C LEU A 335 -15.25 -4.67 13.16
N LYS A 336 -16.11 -4.02 12.36
CA LYS A 336 -16.43 -4.49 11.00
C LYS A 336 -15.22 -4.43 10.08
N ALA A 337 -14.47 -3.33 10.08
CA ALA A 337 -13.24 -3.19 9.30
C ALA A 337 -12.19 -4.23 9.71
N PHE A 338 -11.99 -4.42 11.02
CA PHE A 338 -11.05 -5.39 11.54
C PHE A 338 -11.47 -6.82 11.16
N GLY A 339 -12.76 -7.15 11.30
CA GLY A 339 -13.30 -8.45 10.87
C GLY A 339 -13.16 -8.72 9.38
N LEU A 340 -13.27 -7.69 8.53
CA LEU A 340 -13.02 -7.83 7.09
C LEU A 340 -11.53 -8.03 6.78
N MET A 341 -10.65 -7.31 7.49
CA MET A 341 -9.21 -7.48 7.35
C MET A 341 -8.75 -8.87 7.78
N THR A 342 -9.25 -9.38 8.90
CA THR A 342 -8.95 -10.75 9.34
C THR A 342 -9.54 -11.79 8.39
N LEU A 343 -10.73 -11.55 7.83
CA LEU A 343 -11.30 -12.42 6.80
C LEU A 343 -10.44 -12.46 5.54
N GLY A 344 -9.96 -11.30 5.06
CA GLY A 344 -9.07 -11.22 3.90
C GLY A 344 -7.76 -11.96 4.12
N ALA A 345 -7.12 -11.73 5.28
CA ALA A 345 -5.90 -12.44 5.66
C ALA A 345 -6.12 -13.94 5.80
N GLY A 346 -7.22 -14.35 6.46
CA GLY A 346 -7.56 -15.76 6.68
C GLY A 346 -7.87 -16.50 5.38
N LEU A 347 -8.60 -15.86 4.45
CA LEU A 347 -8.88 -16.45 3.15
C LEU A 347 -7.59 -16.60 2.34
N MET A 348 -6.76 -15.57 2.31
CA MET A 348 -5.49 -15.62 1.58
C MET A 348 -4.51 -16.65 2.17
N ALA A 349 -4.49 -16.80 3.51
CA ALA A 349 -3.75 -17.85 4.18
C ALA A 349 -4.27 -19.25 3.82
N LEU A 350 -5.60 -19.41 3.76
CA LEU A 350 -6.23 -20.66 3.37
C LEU A 350 -5.90 -21.04 1.92
N LEU A 351 -5.85 -20.07 1.01
CA LEU A 351 -5.34 -20.30 -0.35
C LEU A 351 -3.89 -20.77 -0.33
N GLY A 352 -3.05 -20.24 0.56
CA GLY A 352 -1.65 -20.68 0.74
C GLY A 352 -1.47 -22.06 1.34
N TYR A 353 -2.51 -22.67 1.91
CA TYR A 353 -2.47 -24.07 2.33
C TYR A 353 -2.69 -25.03 1.15
N TRP A 354 -3.35 -24.57 0.09
CA TRP A 354 -3.65 -25.36 -1.10
C TRP A 354 -2.78 -25.03 -2.32
N ALA A 355 -2.18 -23.84 -2.33
CA ALA A 355 -1.05 -23.50 -3.19
C ALA A 355 0.18 -24.27 -2.70
#